data_AF-A0A1Q5KHL5-F1
#
_entry.id   AF-A0A1Q5KHL5-F1
#
_cell.length_a   1.000
_cell.length_b   1.000
_cell.length_c   1.000
_cell.angle_alpha   90.00
_cell.angle_beta   90.00
_cell.angle_gamma   90.00
#
_symmetry.space_group_name_H-M   'P 1'
#
loop_
_entity.id
_entity.type
_entity.pdbx_description
1 polymer ?
#
loop_
_entity_poly.entity_id
_entity_poly.type
_entity_poly.pdbx_seq_one_letter_code
_entity_poly.pdbx_strand_id
1 'polypeptide(L)' 'MYAADGPSPLDVLPYDTDGRTVPGSFRLGVSPGMVKHEGTQSVLWGADVLEQLAGDGHVANLARYIKTGEVTTKDTGE' A
#
# COMPACT_ATOMS: atom_id res chain seq x y z
N MET A 1 1.96 -6.00 3.04
CA MET A 1 2.73 -4.75 3.22
C MET A 1 4.17 -5.06 2.87
N TYR A 2 4.88 -4.16 2.17
CA TYR A 2 6.29 -4.34 1.79
C TYR A 2 7.09 -3.18 2.40
N ALA A 3 8.25 -3.47 2.97
CA ALA A 3 9.20 -2.44 3.37
C ALA A 3 9.82 -1.83 2.11
N ALA A 4 9.89 -0.51 2.06
CA ALA A 4 10.41 0.25 0.94
C ALA A 4 11.18 1.46 1.49
N ASP A 5 12.22 1.90 0.79
CA ASP A 5 13.02 3.07 1.20
C ASP A 5 12.30 4.41 0.90
N GLY A 6 11.13 4.35 0.24
CA GLY A 6 10.34 5.52 -0.09
C GLY A 6 8.89 5.18 -0.46
N PRO A 7 8.10 6.20 -0.81
CA PRO A 7 6.68 6.04 -1.10
C PRO A 7 6.41 5.52 -2.53
N SER A 8 7.43 5.42 -3.39
CA SER A 8 7.22 4.91 -4.74
C SER A 8 7.11 3.38 -4.70
N PRO A 9 6.17 2.78 -5.43
CA PRO A 9 6.16 1.32 -5.60
C PRO A 9 7.41 0.82 -6.34
N LEU A 10 8.23 1.68 -6.94
CA LEU A 10 9.53 1.28 -7.49
C LEU A 10 10.58 1.05 -6.39
N ASP A 11 10.39 1.63 -5.20
CA ASP A 11 11.34 1.56 -4.08
C ASP A 11 11.33 0.17 -3.40
N VAL A 12 10.47 -0.75 -3.84
CA VAL A 12 10.53 -2.18 -3.44
C VAL A 12 11.30 -3.05 -4.44
N LEU A 13 11.65 -2.52 -5.62
CA LEU A 13 12.33 -3.29 -6.65
C LEU A 13 13.82 -3.38 -6.34
N PRO A 14 14.44 -4.56 -6.43
CA PRO A 14 15.88 -4.67 -6.36
C PRO A 14 16.50 -4.17 -7.67
N TYR A 15 17.56 -3.37 -7.54
CA TYR A 15 18.33 -2.82 -8.64
C TYR A 15 19.71 -3.48 -8.72
N ASP A 16 20.19 -3.69 -9.94
CA ASP A 16 21.58 -4.11 -10.18
C ASP A 16 22.55 -2.93 -10.04
N THR A 17 23.85 -3.22 -10.18
CA THR A 17 24.92 -2.22 -10.09
C THR A 17 24.84 -1.15 -11.19
N ASP A 18 24.12 -1.42 -12.28
CA ASP A 18 23.91 -0.48 -13.39
C ASP A 18 22.62 0.35 -13.19
N GLY A 19 21.94 0.18 -12.06
CA GLY A 19 20.69 0.89 -11.75
C GLY A 19 19.48 0.38 -12.54
N ARG A 20 19.53 -0.84 -13.10
CA ARG A 20 18.37 -1.47 -13.74
C ARG A 20 17.68 -2.40 -12.76
N THR A 21 16.36 -2.47 -12.85
CA THR A 21 15.57 -3.43 -12.05
C THR A 21 15.97 -4.85 -12.43
N VAL A 22 16.27 -5.69 -11.45
CA VAL A 22 16.68 -7.09 -11.71
C VAL A 22 15.51 -7.86 -12.33
N PRO A 23 15.62 -8.37 -13.57
CA PRO A 23 14.50 -9.04 -14.24
C PRO A 23 14.00 -10.26 -13.46
N GLY A 24 12.67 -10.37 -13.30
CA GLY A 24 12.03 -11.53 -12.66
C GLY A 24 12.14 -11.61 -11.13
N SER A 25 12.85 -10.68 -10.49
CA SER A 25 13.06 -10.63 -9.03
C SER A 25 11.79 -10.31 -8.25
N PHE A 26 11.02 -9.34 -8.73
CA PHE A 26 9.80 -8.87 -8.09
C PHE A 26 8.78 -8.46 -9.16
N ARG A 27 7.49 -8.68 -8.87
CA ARG A 27 6.38 -8.32 -9.77
C ARG A 27 5.31 -7.58 -8.97
N LEU A 28 4.97 -6.38 -9.42
CA LEU A 28 3.87 -5.60 -8.87
C LEU A 28 2.56 -6.01 -9.55
N GLY A 29 1.73 -6.75 -8.82
CA GLY A 29 0.40 -7.20 -9.28
C GLY A 29 0.40 -8.54 -10.01
N VAL A 30 -0.79 -9.16 -10.08
CA VAL A 30 -1.03 -10.45 -10.76
C VAL A 30 -0.94 -10.37 -12.29
N SER A 31 -1.00 -9.16 -12.84
CA SER A 31 -0.83 -8.89 -14.27
C SER A 31 -0.04 -7.59 -14.45
N PRO A 32 1.28 -7.71 -14.64
CA PRO A 32 2.17 -6.56 -14.87
C PRO A 32 1.65 -5.72 -16.05
N GLY A 33 1.48 -4.41 -15.84
CA GLY A 33 0.93 -3.48 -16.84
C GLY A 33 -0.60 -3.37 -16.86
N MET A 34 -1.34 -4.25 -16.17
CA MET A 34 -2.81 -4.24 -16.12
C MET A 34 -3.38 -3.82 -14.76
N VAL A 35 -2.63 -3.99 -13.67
CA VAL A 35 -3.05 -3.55 -12.33
C VAL A 35 -2.35 -2.25 -11.97
N LYS A 36 -3.11 -1.22 -11.59
CA LYS A 36 -2.58 0.08 -11.19
C LYS A 36 -2.22 0.10 -9.71
N HIS A 37 -1.11 0.75 -9.39
CA HIS A 37 -0.78 1.11 -8.01
C HIS A 37 -1.78 2.18 -7.55
N GLU A 38 -2.58 1.86 -6.53
CA GLU A 38 -3.62 2.78 -6.02
C GLU A 38 -3.09 3.73 -4.95
N GLY A 39 -2.01 3.41 -4.23
CA GLY A 39 -1.39 4.30 -3.27
C GLY A 39 -0.35 3.61 -2.37
N THR A 40 0.54 4.41 -1.79
CA THR A 40 1.50 4.01 -0.75
C THR A 40 1.27 4.88 0.47
N GLN A 41 1.35 4.28 1.66
CA GLN A 41 1.22 4.99 2.93
C GLN A 41 2.30 4.53 3.89
N SER A 42 2.62 5.37 4.89
CA SER A 42 3.58 5.04 5.93
C SER A 42 3.02 3.99 6.91
N VAL A 43 3.90 3.30 7.63
CA VAL A 43 3.50 2.37 8.69
C VAL A 43 2.75 3.10 9.81
N LEU A 44 3.19 4.32 10.16
CA LEU A 44 2.55 5.14 11.20
C LEU A 44 1.11 5.53 10.80
N TRP A 45 0.89 5.86 9.53
CA TRP A 45 -0.48 6.05 9.01
C TRP A 45 -1.32 4.79 9.21
N GLY A 46 -0.79 3.61 8.86
CA GLY A 46 -1.53 2.36 9.01
C GLY A 46 -1.90 2.06 10.47
N ALA A 47 -1.00 2.37 11.40
CA ALA A 47 -1.25 2.23 12.83
C ALA A 47 -2.35 3.19 13.32
N ASP A 48 -2.33 4.45 12.90
CA ASP A 48 -3.36 5.44 13.23
C ASP A 48 -4.74 5.03 12.67
N VAL A 49 -4.81 4.60 11.41
CA VAL A 49 -6.07 4.09 10.82
C VAL A 49 -6.58 2.84 11.54
N LEU A 50 -5.70 1.94 11.95
CA LEU A 50 -6.06 0.76 12.74
C LEU A 50 -6.66 1.15 14.11
N GLU A 51 -6.06 2.12 14.80
CA GLU A 51 -6.55 2.61 16.09
C GLU A 51 -7.92 3.29 15.95
N GLN A 52 -8.09 4.16 14.95
CA GLN A 52 -9.36 4.83 14.68
C GLN A 52 -10.50 3.83 14.41
N LEU A 53 -10.25 2.80 13.59
CA LEU A 53 -11.28 1.83 13.20
C LEU A 53 -11.51 0.74 14.26
N ALA A 54 -10.53 0.45 15.12
CA ALA A 54 -10.69 -0.47 16.24
C ALA A 54 -11.71 0.05 17.27
N GLY A 55 -11.83 1.38 17.43
CA GLY A 55 -12.83 2.01 18.28
C GLY A 55 -14.28 1.69 17.88
N ASP A 56 -14.51 1.39 16.59
CA ASP A 56 -15.82 1.07 16.03
C ASP A 56 -16.09 -0.45 15.98
N GLY A 57 -15.21 -1.29 16.54
CA GLY A 57 -15.34 -2.75 16.56
C GLY A 57 -15.11 -3.43 15.22
N HIS A 58 -14.55 -2.72 14.23
CA HIS A 58 -14.29 -3.25 12.88
C HIS A 58 -12.81 -3.60 12.69
N VAL A 59 -12.54 -4.64 11.90
CA VAL A 59 -11.18 -4.91 11.39
C VAL A 59 -10.88 -3.95 10.26
N ALA A 60 -9.86 -3.11 10.41
CA ALA A 60 -9.49 -2.12 9.39
C ALA A 60 -9.07 -2.80 8.08
N ASN A 61 -9.77 -2.50 6.98
CA ASN A 61 -9.27 -2.78 5.64
C ASN A 61 -8.54 -1.55 5.08
N LEU A 62 -7.23 -1.49 5.33
CA LEU A 62 -6.37 -0.38 4.89
C LEU A 62 -6.42 -0.13 3.37
N ALA A 63 -6.71 -1.16 2.56
CA ALA A 63 -6.78 -1.02 1.11
C ALA A 63 -7.93 -0.09 0.65
N ARG A 64 -8.98 0.12 1.47
CA ARG A 64 -10.08 1.05 1.15
C ARG A 64 -9.62 2.52 1.20
N TYR A 65 -8.62 2.82 2.01
CA TYR A 65 -8.18 4.19 2.30
C TYR A 65 -6.81 4.53 1.70
N ILE A 66 -6.09 3.54 1.16
CA ILE A 66 -4.70 3.68 0.71
C ILE A 66 -4.50 4.81 -0.32
N LYS A 67 -5.52 5.06 -1.15
CA LYS A 67 -5.46 5.99 -2.29
C LYS A 67 -5.37 7.46 -1.90
N THR A 68 -6.16 7.88 -0.92
CA THR A 68 -6.18 9.26 -0.42
C THR A 68 -5.51 9.40 0.93
N GLY A 69 -5.42 8.31 1.70
CA GLY A 69 -5.01 8.31 3.10
C GLY A 69 -6.10 8.83 4.05
N GLU A 70 -7.23 9.29 3.52
CA GLU A 70 -8.33 9.86 4.32
C GLU A 70 -9.29 8.76 4.78
N VAL A 71 -9.58 8.72 6.07
CA VAL A 71 -10.56 7.81 6.67
C VAL A 71 -11.87 8.57 6.86
N THR A 72 -12.83 8.35 5.97
CA THR A 72 -14.20 8.83 6.18
C THR A 72 -15.01 7.75 6.89
N THR A 73 -15.45 8.00 8.12
CA THR A 73 -16.23 7.10 9.01
C THR A 73 -17.60 6.65 8.47
N LYS A 74 -17.89 6.81 7.18
CA LYS A 74 -19.15 6.39 6.57
C LYS A 74 -18.90 5.27 5.58
N ASP A 75 -18.84 4.04 6.08
CA ASP A 75 -19.04 2.88 5.23
C ASP A 75 -19.97 1.90 5.96
N THR A 76 -21.24 1.91 5.57
CA THR A 76 -22.32 1.13 6.18
C THR A 76 -22.40 -0.31 5.64
N GLY A 77 -21.34 -0.81 4.99
CA GLY A 77 -21.27 -2.18 4.50
C GLY A 77 -22.28 -2.46 3.40
N GLU A 78 -21.90 -2.13 2.16
CA GLU A 78 -22.39 -2.90 1.00
C GLU A 78 -21.48 -4.12 0.77
#